data_AF-A0A948Z1E5-F1
#
_entry.id   AF-A0A948Z1E5-F1
#
_cell.length_a   1.000
_cell.length_b   1.000
_cell.length_c   1.000
_cell.angle_alpha   90.00
_cell.angle_beta   90.00
_cell.angle_gamma   90.00
#
_symmetry.space_group_name_H-M   'P 1'
#
loop_
_entity.id
_entity.type
_entity.pdbx_description
1 polymer ?
#
loop_
_entity_poly.entity_id
_entity_poly.type
_entity_poly.pdbx_seq_one_letter_code
_entity_poly.pdbx_strand_id
1 'polypeptide(L)'
;RSTRTGWVFDARTSPHPSSTPEIRVECPDNKKFSVVKKVTEYFRKRYKVIDIDGVRVLFEDGWGLVRASNTQPVLVLRFEAMSEKRLTEIRNLIESVLDKIQKE
;
A
#
# COMPACT_ATOMS: atom_id res chain seq x y z
N ARG A 1 -2.39 -25.99 36.02
CA ARG A 1 -1.15 -25.24 35.71
C ARG A 1 -1.03 -25.17 34.20
N SER A 2 -1.31 -24.00 33.61
CA SER A 2 -1.45 -23.80 32.16
C SER A 2 -0.07 -23.71 31.51
N THR A 3 0.26 -24.65 30.62
CA THR A 3 1.43 -24.59 29.74
C THR A 3 1.08 -23.79 28.50
N ARG A 4 1.33 -22.48 28.54
CA ARG A 4 1.21 -21.60 27.37
C ARG A 4 2.59 -21.49 26.73
N THR A 5 2.93 -22.42 25.85
CA THR A 5 4.08 -22.31 24.94
C THR A 5 3.84 -21.10 24.03
N GLY A 6 4.51 -19.99 24.35
CA GLY A 6 4.54 -18.79 23.52
C GLY A 6 5.40 -19.05 22.30
N TRP A 7 4.77 -19.08 21.13
CA TRP A 7 5.48 -19.01 19.86
C TRP A 7 6.03 -17.60 19.69
N VAL A 8 7.33 -17.43 19.93
CA VAL A 8 8.08 -16.26 19.46
C VAL A 8 8.38 -16.49 17.98
N PHE A 9 7.59 -15.90 17.09
CA PHE A 9 7.93 -15.80 15.67
C PHE A 9 9.10 -14.81 15.55
N ASP A 10 10.34 -15.31 15.62
CA ASP A 10 11.52 -14.54 15.26
C ASP A 10 11.52 -14.38 13.73
N ALA A 11 11.09 -13.21 13.27
CA ALA A 11 10.85 -12.89 11.86
C ALA A 11 12.13 -12.56 11.07
N ARG A 12 13.28 -13.18 11.34
CA ARG A 12 14.57 -12.68 10.82
C ARG A 12 15.11 -13.30 9.54
N THR A 13 14.61 -14.44 9.06
CA THR A 13 15.10 -14.98 7.78
C THR A 13 14.06 -15.89 7.16
N SER A 14 13.19 -15.32 6.33
CA SER A 14 12.25 -16.10 5.53
C SER A 14 12.34 -15.61 4.08
N PRO A 15 12.50 -16.49 3.07
CA PRO A 15 12.46 -16.14 1.65
C PRO A 15 11.00 -15.87 1.20
N HIS A 16 10.23 -15.23 2.06
CA HIS A 16 8.83 -14.90 1.83
C HIS A 16 8.77 -13.44 1.37
N PRO A 17 7.85 -13.09 0.46
CA PRO A 17 7.70 -11.73 0.01
C PRO A 17 7.51 -10.80 1.21
N SER A 18 8.35 -9.78 1.29
CA SER A 18 8.25 -8.74 2.32
C SER A 18 6.97 -7.96 2.07
N SER A 19 6.09 -7.89 3.06
CA SER A 19 4.86 -7.10 2.99
C SER A 19 4.83 -6.07 4.11
N THR A 20 4.19 -4.94 3.84
CA THR A 20 3.97 -3.93 4.88
C THR A 20 2.69 -4.25 5.65
N PRO A 21 2.63 -3.88 6.94
CA PRO A 21 1.34 -3.83 7.64
C PRO A 21 0.38 -2.87 6.93
N GLU A 22 -0.88 -2.89 7.34
CA GLU A 22 -1.87 -1.90 6.89
C GLU A 22 -1.41 -0.49 7.31
N ILE A 23 -1.12 0.35 6.32
CA ILE A 23 -0.72 1.74 6.55
C ILE A 23 -1.94 2.61 6.36
N ARG A 24 -2.18 3.51 7.31
CA ARG A 24 -3.30 4.46 7.27
C ARG A 24 -2.73 5.85 7.07
N VAL A 25 -3.11 6.49 5.98
CA VAL A 25 -2.76 7.87 5.66
C VAL A 25 -4.01 8.72 5.83
N GLU A 26 -3.91 9.75 6.64
CA GLU A 26 -5.02 10.69 6.84
C GLU A 26 -5.31 11.42 5.52
N CYS A 27 -6.58 11.38 5.09
CA CYS A 27 -7.00 12.07 3.89
C CYS A 27 -8.46 12.51 4.05
N PRO A 28 -8.75 13.81 3.94
CA PRO A 28 -10.11 14.33 4.05
C PRO A 28 -11.08 13.61 3.10
N ASP A 29 -12.29 13.34 3.58
CA ASP A 29 -13.32 12.58 2.85
C ASP A 29 -13.65 13.18 1.47
N ASN A 30 -13.73 14.51 1.43
CA ASN A 30 -13.97 15.28 0.21
C ASN A 30 -12.84 15.17 -0.82
N LYS A 31 -11.64 14.75 -0.41
CA LYS A 31 -10.46 14.62 -1.29
C LYS A 31 -10.08 13.17 -1.58
N LYS A 32 -10.33 12.22 -0.65
CA LYS A 32 -9.83 10.84 -0.75
C LYS A 32 -10.19 10.15 -2.07
N PHE A 33 -11.42 10.30 -2.56
CA PHE A 33 -11.86 9.71 -3.83
C PHE A 33 -11.19 10.36 -5.04
N SER A 34 -11.03 11.69 -5.02
CA SER A 34 -10.35 12.43 -6.08
C SER A 34 -8.86 12.08 -6.15
N VAL A 35 -8.21 11.98 -4.97
CA VAL A 35 -6.82 11.55 -4.84
C VAL A 35 -6.64 10.15 -5.40
N VAL A 36 -7.46 9.18 -4.98
CA VAL A 36 -7.38 7.80 -5.50
C VAL A 36 -7.57 7.79 -7.02
N LYS A 37 -8.54 8.54 -7.56
CA LYS A 37 -8.75 8.61 -9.02
C LYS A 37 -7.54 9.18 -9.77
N LYS A 38 -6.98 10.30 -9.31
CA LYS A 38 -5.77 10.90 -9.89
C LYS A 38 -4.58 9.93 -9.83
N VAL A 39 -4.41 9.24 -8.70
CA VAL A 39 -3.37 8.21 -8.51
C VAL A 39 -3.58 7.06 -9.49
N THR A 40 -4.81 6.55 -9.63
CA THR A 40 -5.15 5.50 -10.60
C THR A 40 -4.77 5.94 -12.01
N GLU A 41 -5.15 7.14 -12.45
CA GLU A 41 -4.83 7.65 -13.78
C GLU A 41 -3.32 7.82 -14.00
N TYR A 42 -2.58 8.25 -12.97
CA TYR A 42 -1.12 8.38 -13.03
C TYR A 42 -0.42 7.02 -13.22
N PHE A 43 -0.86 6.00 -12.48
CA PHE A 43 -0.27 4.66 -12.55
C PHE A 43 -0.77 3.85 -13.74
N ARG A 44 -2.03 3.99 -14.16
CA ARG A 44 -2.61 3.29 -15.32
C ARG A 44 -1.84 3.56 -16.62
N LYS A 45 -1.24 4.74 -16.74
CA LYS A 45 -0.41 5.12 -17.90
C LYS A 45 0.98 4.46 -17.92
N ARG A 46 1.45 3.94 -16.79
CA ARG A 46 2.83 3.42 -16.64
C ARG A 46 2.90 1.94 -16.26
N TYR A 47 1.90 1.44 -15.54
CA TYR A 47 1.87 0.12 -14.95
C TYR A 47 0.48 -0.50 -15.10
N LYS A 48 0.40 -1.82 -14.92
CA LYS A 48 -0.87 -2.52 -14.87
C LYS A 48 -1.56 -2.23 -13.55
N VAL A 49 -2.75 -1.65 -13.60
CA VAL A 49 -3.56 -1.32 -12.42
C VAL A 49 -4.88 -2.07 -12.44
N ILE A 50 -5.37 -2.41 -11.25
CA ILE A 50 -6.72 -2.95 -11.01
C ILE A 50 -7.48 -1.92 -10.17
N ASP A 51 -8.59 -1.41 -10.70
CA ASP A 51 -9.38 -0.29 -10.15
C ASP A 51 -10.73 -0.72 -9.53
N ILE A 52 -10.83 -1.94 -9.00
CA ILE A 52 -12.09 -2.51 -8.48
C ILE A 52 -12.46 -1.96 -7.08
N ASP A 53 -11.53 -2.02 -6.11
CA ASP A 53 -11.75 -1.66 -4.69
C ASP A 53 -10.67 -0.66 -4.20
N GLY A 54 -10.42 0.35 -5.03
CA GLY A 54 -9.25 1.23 -4.94
C GLY A 54 -8.28 0.98 -6.09
N VAL A 55 -7.03 1.42 -5.97
CA VAL A 55 -6.00 1.21 -6.98
C VAL A 55 -4.98 0.17 -6.50
N ARG A 56 -4.95 -0.97 -7.18
CA ARG A 56 -3.87 -1.95 -7.03
C ARG A 56 -2.93 -1.86 -8.21
N VAL A 57 -1.74 -1.34 -7.99
CA VAL A 57 -0.65 -1.26 -8.97
C VAL A 57 0.13 -2.56 -8.91
N LEU A 58 0.22 -3.26 -10.05
CA LEU A 58 0.99 -4.47 -10.22
C LEU A 58 2.36 -4.12 -10.82
N PHE A 59 3.41 -4.58 -10.16
CA PHE A 59 4.79 -4.54 -10.63
C PHE A 59 5.26 -5.98 -10.91
N GLU A 60 6.37 -6.13 -11.64
CA GLU A 60 6.93 -7.47 -11.90
C GLU A 60 7.43 -8.13 -10.60
N ASP A 61 7.95 -7.34 -9.66
CA ASP A 61 8.56 -7.80 -8.41
C ASP A 61 7.69 -7.58 -7.16
N GLY A 62 6.42 -7.18 -7.33
CA GLY A 62 5.56 -6.80 -6.22
C GLY A 62 4.28 -6.10 -6.62
N TRP A 63 3.53 -5.60 -5.63
CA TRP A 63 2.32 -4.82 -5.85
C TRP A 63 2.10 -3.80 -4.74
N GLY A 64 1.36 -2.74 -5.06
CA GLY A 64 0.93 -1.73 -4.12
C GLY A 64 -0.58 -1.50 -4.22
N LEU A 65 -1.28 -1.53 -3.09
CA LEU A 65 -2.69 -1.23 -2.97
C LEU A 65 -2.87 0.11 -2.28
N VAL A 66 -3.71 0.96 -2.84
CA VAL A 66 -4.20 2.18 -2.21
C VAL A 66 -5.72 2.18 -2.32
N ARG A 67 -6.40 2.16 -1.17
CA ARG A 67 -7.85 2.14 -1.08
C ARG A 67 -8.33 3.33 -0.26
N ALA A 68 -9.40 3.98 -0.70
CA ALA A 68 -10.11 4.91 0.16
C ALA A 68 -10.96 4.14 1.16
N SER A 69 -10.82 4.45 2.46
CA SER A 69 -11.74 3.91 3.46
C SER A 69 -13.15 4.46 3.20
N ASN A 70 -14.17 3.61 3.32
CA ASN A 70 -15.55 4.02 3.08
C ASN A 70 -16.09 4.92 4.19
N THR A 71 -15.78 4.60 5.44
CA THR A 71 -16.38 5.23 6.62
C THR A 71 -15.47 6.21 7.35
N GLN A 72 -14.17 6.19 7.05
CA GLN A 72 -13.19 7.03 7.72
C GLN A 72 -12.46 7.94 6.71
N PRO A 73 -12.00 9.13 7.13
CA PRO A 73 -11.18 10.03 6.31
C PRO A 73 -9.72 9.54 6.28
N VAL A 74 -9.53 8.30 5.84
CA VAL A 74 -8.22 7.67 5.71
C VAL A 74 -8.10 6.91 4.40
N LEU A 75 -6.90 6.92 3.83
CA LEU A 75 -6.46 6.01 2.79
C LEU A 75 -5.76 4.82 3.46
N VAL A 76 -6.10 3.63 3.01
CA VAL A 76 -5.48 2.38 3.42
C VAL A 76 -4.50 1.96 2.34
N LEU A 77 -3.24 1.79 2.72
CA LEU A 77 -2.16 1.37 1.83
C LEU A 77 -1.57 0.05 2.28
N ARG A 78 -1.21 -0.77 1.31
CA ARG A 78 -0.53 -2.03 1.54
C ARG A 78 0.42 -2.33 0.39
N PHE A 79 1.63 -2.73 0.71
CA PHE A 79 2.66 -3.03 -0.27
C PHE A 79 3.20 -4.44 -0.02
N GLU A 80 3.59 -5.10 -1.09
CA GLU A 80 4.23 -6.40 -1.04
C GLU A 80 5.26 -6.48 -2.16
N ALA A 81 6.42 -7.03 -1.87
CA ALA A 81 7.50 -7.17 -2.83
C ALA A 81 8.37 -8.39 -2.52
N MET A 82 9.13 -8.84 -3.51
CA MET A 82 10.07 -9.96 -3.36
C MET A 82 11.27 -9.65 -2.45
N SER A 83 11.55 -8.38 -2.16
CA SER A 83 12.62 -7.96 -1.24
C SER A 83 12.26 -6.68 -0.48
N GLU A 84 12.85 -6.46 0.69
CA GLU A 84 12.65 -5.25 1.50
C GLU A 84 13.09 -3.97 0.77
N LYS A 85 14.17 -4.06 -0.01
CA LYS A 85 14.62 -2.94 -0.84
C LYS A 85 13.54 -2.56 -1.85
N ARG A 86 13.00 -3.55 -2.57
CA ARG A 86 11.94 -3.34 -3.56
C ARG A 86 10.63 -2.86 -2.92
N LEU A 87 10.31 -3.37 -1.74
CA LEU A 87 9.18 -2.92 -0.93
C LEU A 87 9.28 -1.42 -0.63
N THR A 88 10.47 -0.98 -0.22
CA THR A 88 10.76 0.42 0.10
C THR A 88 10.68 1.30 -1.14
N GLU A 89 11.21 0.84 -2.28
CA GLU A 89 11.09 1.54 -3.57
C GLU A 89 9.63 1.72 -4.00
N ILE A 90 8.82 0.65 -3.97
CA ILE A 90 7.39 0.70 -4.34
C ILE A 90 6.62 1.63 -3.41
N ARG A 91 6.86 1.51 -2.10
CA ARG A 91 6.26 2.39 -1.08
C ARG A 91 6.59 3.85 -1.39
N ASN A 92 7.87 4.19 -1.50
CA ASN A 92 8.33 5.55 -1.74
C ASN A 92 7.76 6.13 -3.04
N LEU A 93 7.68 5.31 -4.10
CA LEU A 93 7.08 5.71 -5.37
C LEU A 93 5.60 6.10 -5.18
N ILE A 94 4.82 5.27 -4.49
CA ILE A 94 3.40 5.51 -4.29
C ILE A 94 3.16 6.68 -3.32
N GLU A 95 3.89 6.74 -2.21
CA GLU A 95 3.82 7.84 -1.25
C GLU A 95 4.22 9.19 -1.89
N SER A 96 5.26 9.21 -2.74
CA SER A 96 5.67 10.41 -3.47
C SER A 96 4.59 10.91 -4.43
N VAL A 97 3.94 10.00 -5.15
CA VAL A 97 2.82 10.35 -6.05
C VAL A 97 1.62 10.85 -5.26
N LEU A 98 1.31 10.22 -4.12
CA LEU A 98 0.24 10.64 -3.23
C LEU A 98 0.49 12.04 -2.66
N ASP A 99 1.69 12.33 -2.17
CA ASP A 99 2.05 13.65 -1.65
C ASP A 99 1.95 14.73 -2.74
N LYS A 100 2.45 14.43 -3.94
CA LYS A 100 2.34 15.33 -5.10
C LYS A 100 0.89 15.66 -5.44
N ILE A 101 0.02 14.66 -5.43
CA ILE A 101 -1.40 14.82 -5.76
C ILE A 101 -2.18 15.51 -4.62
N GLN A 102 -1.78 15.31 -3.36
CA GLN A 102 -2.42 15.97 -2.21
C GLN A 102 -2.09 17.46 -2.13
N LYS A 103 -0.89 17.85 -2.58
CA LYS A 103 -0.44 19.25 -2.63
C LYS A 103 -1.01 20.04 -3.81
N GLU A 104 -1.57 19.35 -4.80
CA GLU A 104 -2.17 19.93 -6.02
C GLU A 104 -3.68 20.15 -5.87
#